data_AF-A0A7S0UF58-F1
#
_entry.id   AF-A0A7S0UF58-F1
#
_cell.length_a   1.000
_cell.length_b   1.000
_cell.length_c   1.000
_cell.angle_alpha   90.00
_cell.angle_beta   90.00
_cell.angle_gamma   90.00
#
_symmetry.space_group_name_H-M   'P 1'
#
loop_
_entity.id
_entity.type
_entity.pdbx_description
1 polymer ?
#
loop_
_entity_poly.entity_id
_entity_poly.type
_entity_poly.pdbx_seq_one_letter_code
_entity_poly.pdbx_strand_id
1 'polypeptide(L)'
;GSELNIVCLGATSKCEERVLRDTKCWHELGLMFPCVRIKLWMVGPEVSKRAVLHPKSVGDLARDLGLPPNMEVRTQRIEPPCFSAFHARHVDELGPHNTLLVTFNGGFGSFVDTGNSDLLWSWYDDLCDIADSGIPAMFTCANDYADVTGETIVQSMLVGTRFVQAPTANPYHSGSTFQGEGGVGDKWFCANHSVYVIQGCIEGAR
;
A
#
# COMPACT_ATOMS: atom_id res chain seq x y z
N GLY A 1 -3.29 23.75 -8.27
CA GLY A 1 -2.46 22.59 -8.64
C GLY A 1 -3.35 21.39 -8.76
N SER A 2 -2.92 20.36 -9.49
CA SER A 2 -3.57 19.05 -9.44
C SER A 2 -3.46 18.48 -8.02
N GLU A 3 -4.47 17.74 -7.58
CA GLU A 3 -4.45 16.97 -6.33
C GLU A 3 -4.18 15.50 -6.66
N LEU A 4 -3.32 14.86 -5.86
CA LEU A 4 -3.02 13.44 -5.94
C LEU A 4 -3.22 12.81 -4.55
N ASN A 5 -4.14 11.86 -4.47
CA ASN A 5 -4.31 11.00 -3.32
C ASN A 5 -3.42 9.77 -3.48
N ILE A 6 -2.62 9.47 -2.46
CA ILE A 6 -1.84 8.24 -2.38
C ILE A 6 -2.36 7.47 -1.19
N VAL A 7 -2.90 6.28 -1.42
CA VAL A 7 -3.48 5.45 -0.37
C VAL A 7 -2.56 4.26 -0.15
N CYS A 8 -1.81 4.30 0.95
CA CYS A 8 -1.04 3.19 1.45
C CYS A 8 -1.98 2.19 2.14
N LEU A 9 -2.41 1.16 1.42
CA LEU A 9 -3.30 0.09 1.90
C LEU A 9 -2.51 -1.00 2.61
N GLY A 10 -3.12 -1.62 3.62
CA GLY A 10 -2.45 -2.59 4.48
C GLY A 10 -1.41 -1.98 5.41
N ALA A 11 -1.45 -0.66 5.62
CA ALA A 11 -0.46 0.03 6.43
C ALA A 11 -0.48 -0.43 7.90
N THR A 12 0.71 -0.60 8.46
CA THR A 12 0.92 -1.01 9.85
C THR A 12 1.76 0.02 10.60
N SER A 13 1.57 0.10 11.93
CA SER A 13 2.45 0.90 12.78
C SER A 13 3.89 0.38 12.84
N LYS A 14 4.10 -0.89 12.47
CA LYS A 14 5.41 -1.56 12.55
C LYS A 14 6.26 -1.35 11.31
N CYS A 15 5.67 -1.05 10.15
CA CYS A 15 6.37 -0.93 8.89
C CYS A 15 6.06 0.39 8.18
N GLU A 16 4.88 0.55 7.58
CA GLU A 16 4.57 1.66 6.67
C GLU A 16 4.54 3.01 7.41
N GLU A 17 4.02 3.05 8.64
CA GLU A 17 4.12 4.26 9.47
C GLU A 17 5.58 4.57 9.85
N ARG A 18 6.46 3.56 9.97
CA ARG A 18 7.88 3.80 10.21
C ARG A 18 8.57 4.31 8.97
N VAL A 19 8.22 3.85 7.77
CA VAL A 19 8.70 4.46 6.53
C VAL A 19 8.33 5.95 6.49
N LEU A 20 7.10 6.28 6.91
CA LEU A 20 6.64 7.67 7.05
C LEU A 20 7.43 8.48 8.08
N ARG A 21 7.73 7.91 9.25
CA ARG A 21 8.31 8.65 10.39
C ARG A 21 9.83 8.67 10.41
N ASP A 22 10.45 7.57 10.00
CA ASP A 22 11.87 7.29 10.22
C ASP A 22 12.70 7.51 8.95
N THR A 23 12.06 7.76 7.78
CA THR A 23 12.76 7.94 6.49
C THR A 23 12.38 9.24 5.78
N LYS A 24 13.07 9.55 4.67
CA LYS A 24 12.77 10.68 3.79
C LYS A 24 12.05 10.29 2.49
N CYS A 25 11.63 9.03 2.36
CA CYS A 25 10.95 8.54 1.15
C CYS A 25 9.77 9.42 0.72
N TRP A 26 8.85 9.74 1.63
CA TRP A 26 7.71 10.61 1.33
C TRP A 26 8.10 12.09 1.20
N HIS A 27 9.17 12.53 1.86
CA HIS A 27 9.67 13.90 1.74
C HIS A 27 10.20 14.15 0.32
N GLU A 28 10.96 13.21 -0.23
CA GLU A 28 11.45 13.26 -1.61
C GLU A 28 10.30 13.37 -2.60
N LEU A 29 9.20 12.63 -2.38
CA LEU A 29 8.02 12.72 -3.24
C LEU A 29 7.42 14.13 -3.28
N GLY A 30 7.25 14.78 -2.12
CA GLY A 30 6.74 16.15 -2.06
C GLY A 30 7.65 17.16 -2.77
N LEU A 31 8.98 16.96 -2.68
CA LEU A 31 9.97 17.81 -3.36
C LEU A 31 10.04 17.57 -4.88
N MET A 32 9.83 16.33 -5.33
CA MET A 32 9.81 15.99 -6.76
C MET A 32 8.59 16.57 -7.48
N PHE A 33 7.46 16.72 -6.77
CA PHE A 33 6.21 17.22 -7.34
C PHE A 33 5.70 18.49 -6.60
N PRO A 34 6.46 19.60 -6.60
CA PRO A 34 6.16 20.77 -5.75
C PRO A 34 4.86 21.49 -6.15
N CYS A 35 4.38 21.30 -7.38
CA CYS A 35 3.15 21.91 -7.89
C CYS A 35 1.90 21.04 -7.72
N VAL A 36 2.05 19.82 -7.18
CA VAL A 36 0.97 18.86 -6.92
C VAL A 36 0.67 18.86 -5.44
N ARG A 37 -0.61 18.98 -5.07
CA ARG A 37 -1.05 18.76 -3.69
C ARG A 37 -1.16 17.26 -3.45
N ILE A 38 -0.35 16.71 -2.57
CA ILE A 38 -0.32 15.27 -2.29
C ILE A 38 -1.01 15.00 -0.96
N LYS A 39 -2.03 14.14 -0.96
CA LYS A 39 -2.69 13.65 0.25
C LYS A 39 -2.34 12.17 0.45
N LEU A 40 -1.50 11.89 1.43
CA LEU A 40 -1.08 10.54 1.78
C LEU A 40 -2.00 9.96 2.85
N TRP A 41 -2.61 8.82 2.55
CA TRP A 41 -3.48 8.07 3.46
C TRP A 41 -2.79 6.79 3.89
N MET A 42 -2.61 6.59 5.20
CA MET A 42 -2.14 5.34 5.79
C MET A 42 -3.36 4.56 6.27
N VAL A 43 -3.71 3.48 5.59
CA VAL A 43 -4.96 2.73 5.82
C VAL A 43 -4.65 1.27 6.11
N GLY A 44 -5.11 0.77 7.26
CA GLY A 44 -4.93 -0.64 7.60
C GLY A 44 -5.38 -0.96 9.04
N PRO A 45 -5.46 -2.25 9.39
CA PRO A 45 -5.98 -2.68 10.70
C PRO A 45 -4.98 -2.42 11.83
N GLU A 46 -3.70 -2.32 11.49
CA GLU A 46 -2.60 -2.15 12.44
C GLU A 46 -2.04 -0.72 12.47
N VAL A 47 -2.71 0.24 11.82
CA VAL A 47 -2.38 1.67 11.93
C VAL A 47 -2.50 2.12 13.40
N SER A 48 -1.56 2.96 13.85
CA SER A 48 -1.46 3.34 15.24
C SER A 48 -2.67 4.17 15.70
N LYS A 49 -3.22 3.84 16.87
CA LYS A 49 -4.32 4.61 17.48
C LYS A 49 -3.93 6.04 17.85
N ARG A 50 -2.62 6.34 17.97
CA ARG A 50 -2.11 7.65 18.40
C ARG A 50 -2.51 8.78 17.44
N ALA A 51 -2.63 8.47 16.15
CA ALA A 51 -3.06 9.46 15.17
C ALA A 51 -4.58 9.76 15.22
N VAL A 52 -5.36 8.96 15.97
CA VAL A 52 -6.80 9.15 16.21
C VAL A 52 -7.06 10.01 17.46
N LEU A 53 -6.09 10.12 18.38
CA LEU A 53 -6.29 10.71 19.72
C LEU A 53 -6.09 12.23 19.80
N HIS A 54 -5.61 12.88 18.74
CA HIS A 54 -5.55 14.35 18.66
C HIS A 54 -6.32 14.84 17.42
N PRO A 55 -7.65 15.06 17.52
CA PRO A 55 -8.49 15.59 16.44
C PRO A 55 -8.18 17.04 16.07
N LYS A 56 -7.23 17.68 16.76
CA LYS A 56 -6.82 19.05 16.46
C LYS A 56 -5.78 18.98 15.35
N SER A 57 -6.30 19.13 14.14
CA SER A 57 -5.61 19.38 12.87
C SER A 57 -4.95 18.17 12.21
N VAL A 58 -5.70 17.64 11.24
CA VAL A 58 -5.26 16.76 10.14
C VAL A 58 -4.09 17.36 9.32
N GLY A 59 -3.75 18.65 9.52
CA GLY A 59 -2.56 19.30 8.96
C GLY A 59 -1.32 19.29 9.87
N ASP A 60 -1.42 18.76 11.09
CA ASP A 60 -0.32 18.81 12.08
C ASP A 60 0.67 17.66 11.87
N LEU A 61 0.22 16.45 11.49
CA LEU A 61 1.14 15.32 11.33
C LEU A 61 2.18 15.55 10.23
N ALA A 62 1.78 16.05 9.07
CA ALA A 62 2.72 16.35 7.99
C ALA A 62 3.75 17.41 8.42
N ARG A 63 3.31 18.40 9.19
CA ARG A 63 4.16 19.47 9.72
C ARG A 63 5.11 18.98 10.80
N ASP A 64 4.62 18.16 11.73
CA ASP A 64 5.40 17.54 12.80
C ASP A 64 6.51 16.64 12.24
N LEU A 65 6.23 15.99 11.11
CA LEU A 65 7.21 15.19 10.37
C LEU A 65 8.14 16.02 9.47
N GLY A 66 7.91 17.33 9.36
CA GLY A 66 8.67 18.22 8.49
C GLY A 66 8.54 17.86 7.01
N LEU A 67 7.37 17.40 6.57
CA LEU A 67 7.10 17.14 5.16
C LEU A 67 6.94 18.45 4.37
N PRO A 68 7.16 18.43 3.04
CA PRO A 68 6.94 19.59 2.19
C PRO A 68 5.51 20.16 2.32
N PRO A 69 5.33 21.49 2.14
CA PRO A 69 4.05 22.17 2.41
C PRO A 69 2.91 21.77 1.48
N ASN A 70 3.22 21.11 0.37
CA ASN A 70 2.25 20.54 -0.57
C ASN A 70 1.74 19.16 -0.13
N MET A 71 2.20 18.62 1.00
CA MET A 71 1.79 17.30 1.50
C MET A 71 0.84 17.40 2.71
N GLU A 72 -0.17 16.54 2.69
CA GLU A 72 -1.09 16.28 3.80
C GLU A 72 -1.02 14.78 4.14
N VAL A 73 -1.07 14.42 5.42
CA VAL A 73 -1.02 13.02 5.85
C VAL A 73 -2.22 12.70 6.73
N ARG A 74 -2.89 11.60 6.39
CA ARG A 74 -4.04 11.05 7.11
C ARG A 74 -3.79 9.60 7.45
N THR A 75 -4.29 9.16 8.59
CA THR A 75 -4.18 7.78 9.05
C THR A 75 -5.57 7.28 9.41
N GLN A 76 -5.97 6.10 8.93
CA GLN A 76 -7.25 5.50 9.27
C GLN A 76 -7.04 4.03 9.61
N ARG A 77 -7.38 3.69 10.85
CA ARG A 77 -7.46 2.29 11.26
C ARG A 77 -8.79 1.72 10.78
N ILE A 78 -8.72 0.70 9.93
CA ILE A 78 -9.89 0.03 9.35
C ILE A 78 -9.63 -1.47 9.40
N GLU A 79 -10.56 -2.22 9.99
CA GLU A 79 -10.51 -3.68 10.01
C GLU A 79 -10.84 -4.24 8.60
N PRO A 80 -10.30 -5.41 8.20
CA PRO A 80 -10.56 -5.97 6.88
C PRO A 80 -12.05 -6.23 6.64
N PRO A 81 -12.57 -6.05 5.42
CA PRO A 81 -11.87 -5.53 4.23
C PRO A 81 -11.61 -4.02 4.32
N CYS A 82 -10.34 -3.64 4.15
CA CYS A 82 -9.83 -2.29 4.39
C CYS A 82 -10.16 -1.32 3.25
N PHE A 83 -9.84 -1.68 2.00
CA PHE A 83 -10.08 -0.83 0.84
C PHE A 83 -11.57 -0.55 0.66
N SER A 84 -12.38 -1.61 0.70
CA SER A 84 -13.82 -1.56 0.48
C SER A 84 -14.49 -0.56 1.44
N ALA A 85 -14.20 -0.70 2.74
CA ALA A 85 -14.72 0.19 3.79
C ALA A 85 -14.14 1.62 3.73
N PHE A 86 -12.88 1.77 3.32
CA PHE A 86 -12.24 3.07 3.14
C PHE A 86 -12.84 3.82 1.95
N HIS A 87 -12.85 3.20 0.78
CA HIS A 87 -13.31 3.78 -0.47
C HIS A 87 -14.79 4.19 -0.39
N ALA A 88 -15.65 3.37 0.21
CA ALA A 88 -17.06 3.72 0.42
C ALA A 88 -17.26 5.03 1.20
N ARG A 89 -16.34 5.40 2.11
CA ARG A 89 -16.40 6.65 2.89
C ARG A 89 -15.86 7.87 2.15
N HIS A 90 -15.09 7.65 1.08
CA HIS A 90 -14.37 8.68 0.35
C HIS A 90 -14.60 8.61 -1.17
N VAL A 91 -15.69 7.97 -1.62
CA VAL A 91 -15.98 7.72 -3.04
C VAL A 91 -16.10 9.01 -3.87
N ASP A 92 -16.55 10.11 -3.24
CA ASP A 92 -16.65 11.41 -3.88
C ASP A 92 -15.28 12.14 -3.99
N GLU A 93 -14.28 11.71 -3.22
CA GLU A 93 -12.95 12.30 -3.15
C GLU A 93 -11.92 11.48 -3.96
N LEU A 94 -12.07 10.16 -3.98
CA LEU A 94 -11.12 9.22 -4.55
C LEU A 94 -11.65 8.62 -5.84
N GLY A 95 -10.97 8.90 -6.95
CA GLY A 95 -11.28 8.32 -8.25
C GLY A 95 -10.02 7.97 -9.06
N PRO A 96 -10.20 7.31 -10.21
CA PRO A 96 -9.09 6.79 -11.02
C PRO A 96 -8.18 7.87 -11.60
N HIS A 97 -8.63 9.14 -11.64
CA HIS A 97 -7.87 10.26 -12.21
C HIS A 97 -7.02 11.02 -11.19
N ASN A 98 -7.26 10.82 -9.90
CA ASN A 98 -6.62 11.59 -8.83
C ASN A 98 -6.11 10.71 -7.68
N THR A 99 -6.14 9.37 -7.82
CA THR A 99 -5.78 8.45 -6.75
C THR A 99 -4.83 7.37 -7.26
N LEU A 100 -3.83 7.05 -6.45
CA LEU A 100 -2.96 5.90 -6.60
C LEU A 100 -3.02 5.06 -5.31
N LEU A 101 -3.36 3.78 -5.45
CA LEU A 101 -3.24 2.84 -4.34
C LEU A 101 -1.83 2.27 -4.31
N VAL A 102 -1.28 2.09 -3.12
CA VAL A 102 0.04 1.51 -2.90
C VAL A 102 -0.07 0.49 -1.79
N THR A 103 0.37 -0.74 -2.05
CA THR A 103 0.48 -1.80 -1.05
C THR A 103 1.93 -2.23 -0.95
N PHE A 104 2.52 -2.08 0.23
CA PHE A 104 3.87 -2.57 0.51
C PHE A 104 3.78 -4.00 0.99
N ASN A 105 4.26 -4.96 0.19
CA ASN A 105 4.28 -6.39 0.53
C ASN A 105 2.94 -6.89 1.09
N GLY A 106 1.93 -6.98 0.23
CA GLY A 106 0.56 -7.35 0.64
C GLY A 106 0.46 -8.76 1.22
N GLY A 107 1.43 -9.64 0.92
CA GLY A 107 1.58 -10.97 1.52
C GLY A 107 0.52 -11.98 1.10
N PHE A 108 -0.50 -11.57 0.34
CA PHE A 108 -1.58 -12.45 -0.14
C PHE A 108 -1.09 -13.50 -1.17
N GLY A 109 0.15 -13.40 -1.67
CA GLY A 109 0.81 -14.43 -2.48
C GLY A 109 1.57 -15.49 -1.67
N SER A 110 1.76 -15.30 -0.36
CA SER A 110 2.66 -16.13 0.47
C SER A 110 2.23 -17.60 0.63
N PHE A 111 1.00 -17.96 0.24
CA PHE A 111 0.50 -19.33 0.25
C PHE A 111 1.33 -20.28 -0.64
N VAL A 112 2.04 -19.76 -1.64
CA VAL A 112 2.92 -20.56 -2.51
C VAL A 112 4.05 -21.22 -1.72
N ASP A 113 4.58 -20.53 -0.71
CA ASP A 113 5.66 -21.05 0.14
C ASP A 113 5.11 -21.69 1.43
N THR A 114 4.12 -21.03 2.05
CA THR A 114 3.63 -21.43 3.38
C THR A 114 2.53 -22.51 3.35
N GLY A 115 1.86 -22.68 2.21
CA GLY A 115 0.63 -23.48 2.12
C GLY A 115 -0.58 -22.91 2.86
N ASN A 116 -0.46 -21.71 3.46
CA ASN A 116 -1.55 -21.04 4.18
C ASN A 116 -2.16 -19.91 3.33
N SER A 117 -3.46 -20.01 3.03
CA SER A 117 -4.22 -19.03 2.25
C SER A 117 -5.05 -18.03 3.08
N ASP A 118 -4.95 -18.02 4.42
CA ASP A 118 -5.76 -17.14 5.27
C ASP A 118 -5.57 -15.66 4.91
N LEU A 119 -4.32 -15.26 4.67
CA LEU A 119 -4.00 -13.89 4.28
C LEU A 119 -4.57 -13.55 2.91
N LEU A 120 -4.51 -14.48 1.94
CA LEU A 120 -5.17 -14.31 0.64
C LEU A 120 -6.66 -14.05 0.82
N TRP A 121 -7.37 -14.89 1.57
CA TRP A 121 -8.82 -14.74 1.75
C TRP A 121 -9.19 -13.48 2.53
N SER A 122 -8.34 -13.02 3.45
CA SER A 122 -8.54 -11.72 4.11
C SER A 122 -8.43 -10.52 3.17
N TRP A 123 -7.70 -10.67 2.05
CA TRP A 123 -7.51 -9.64 1.04
C TRP A 123 -8.47 -9.77 -0.14
N TYR A 124 -9.06 -10.94 -0.37
CA TYR A 124 -9.71 -11.27 -1.64
C TYR A 124 -10.82 -10.28 -2.04
N ASP A 125 -11.70 -9.92 -1.10
CA ASP A 125 -12.77 -8.94 -1.35
C ASP A 125 -12.19 -7.56 -1.68
N ASP A 126 -11.16 -7.12 -0.96
CA ASP A 126 -10.46 -5.87 -1.26
C ASP A 126 -9.78 -5.89 -2.63
N LEU A 127 -9.18 -7.01 -3.03
CA LEU A 127 -8.54 -7.13 -4.35
C LEU A 127 -9.56 -7.03 -5.48
N CYS A 128 -10.74 -7.64 -5.29
CA CYS A 128 -11.87 -7.51 -6.21
C CYS A 128 -12.33 -6.06 -6.31
N ASP A 129 -12.59 -5.41 -5.17
CA ASP A 129 -13.07 -4.02 -5.12
C ASP A 129 -12.02 -3.04 -5.68
N ILE A 130 -10.74 -3.27 -5.42
CA ILE A 130 -9.63 -2.49 -6.01
C ILE A 130 -9.70 -2.58 -7.53
N ALA A 131 -9.82 -3.79 -8.08
CA ALA A 131 -9.89 -3.98 -9.52
C ALA A 131 -11.14 -3.30 -10.12
N ASP A 132 -12.29 -3.47 -9.48
CA ASP A 132 -13.57 -2.94 -9.94
C ASP A 132 -13.65 -1.40 -9.82
N SER A 133 -12.88 -0.79 -8.91
CA SER A 133 -12.80 0.67 -8.78
C SER A 133 -12.15 1.37 -9.98
N GLY A 134 -11.35 0.64 -10.77
CA GLY A 134 -10.55 1.20 -11.85
C GLY A 134 -9.44 2.16 -11.40
N ILE A 135 -9.20 2.31 -10.09
CA ILE A 135 -8.09 3.09 -9.55
C ILE A 135 -6.79 2.32 -9.78
N PRO A 136 -5.72 2.96 -10.30
CA PRO A 136 -4.43 2.28 -10.43
C PRO A 136 -3.89 1.86 -9.06
N ALA A 137 -3.46 0.62 -8.94
CA ALA A 137 -2.94 0.04 -7.71
C ALA A 137 -1.55 -0.55 -7.95
N MET A 138 -0.57 0.00 -7.22
CA MET A 138 0.82 -0.43 -7.22
C MET A 138 1.07 -1.37 -6.04
N PHE A 139 1.72 -2.48 -6.31
CA PHE A 139 2.07 -3.49 -5.31
C PHE A 139 3.57 -3.69 -5.32
N THR A 140 4.18 -3.78 -4.14
CA THR A 140 5.58 -4.18 -3.98
C THR A 140 5.65 -5.58 -3.39
N CYS A 141 6.55 -6.42 -3.88
CA CYS A 141 6.74 -7.78 -3.39
C CYS A 141 8.07 -7.89 -2.64
N ALA A 142 8.13 -8.72 -1.59
CA ALA A 142 9.36 -8.90 -0.81
C ALA A 142 10.37 -9.81 -1.54
N ASN A 143 9.91 -10.76 -2.33
CA ASN A 143 10.79 -11.65 -3.11
C ASN A 143 10.19 -12.00 -4.47
N ASP A 144 11.04 -12.41 -5.41
CA ASP A 144 10.67 -12.87 -6.76
C ASP A 144 10.11 -14.29 -6.81
N TYR A 145 10.35 -15.10 -5.78
CA TYR A 145 9.94 -16.49 -5.79
C TYR A 145 8.48 -16.67 -5.36
N ALA A 146 8.17 -16.52 -4.07
CA ALA A 146 6.86 -16.82 -3.53
C ALA A 146 5.88 -15.66 -3.75
N ASP A 147 6.32 -14.43 -3.50
CA ASP A 147 5.41 -13.28 -3.51
C ASP A 147 5.04 -12.88 -4.94
N VAL A 148 6.02 -12.67 -5.83
CA VAL A 148 5.71 -12.32 -7.23
C VAL A 148 4.88 -13.41 -7.90
N THR A 149 5.26 -14.69 -7.73
CA THR A 149 4.51 -15.80 -8.34
C THR A 149 3.10 -15.90 -7.77
N GLY A 150 2.97 -15.93 -6.44
CA GLY A 150 1.68 -16.09 -5.77
C GLY A 150 0.74 -14.91 -6.02
N GLU A 151 1.23 -13.68 -5.88
CA GLU A 151 0.44 -12.49 -6.13
C GLU A 151 0.04 -12.40 -7.61
N THR A 152 0.94 -12.74 -8.55
CA THR A 152 0.59 -12.73 -9.99
C THR A 152 -0.48 -13.77 -10.32
N ILE A 153 -0.43 -14.97 -9.73
CA ILE A 153 -1.47 -15.99 -9.90
C ILE A 153 -2.81 -15.47 -9.36
N VAL A 154 -2.83 -14.90 -8.16
CA VAL A 154 -4.04 -14.32 -7.58
C VAL A 154 -4.62 -13.23 -8.48
N GLN A 155 -3.77 -12.30 -8.91
CA GLN A 155 -4.18 -11.19 -9.75
C GLN A 155 -4.72 -11.65 -11.10
N SER A 156 -4.01 -12.55 -11.78
CA SER A 156 -4.39 -12.98 -13.14
C SER A 156 -5.51 -14.02 -13.18
N MET A 157 -5.54 -14.98 -12.25
CA MET A 157 -6.45 -16.13 -12.31
C MET A 157 -7.63 -16.05 -11.36
N LEU A 158 -7.45 -15.43 -10.19
CA LEU A 158 -8.50 -15.39 -9.17
C LEU A 158 -9.31 -14.09 -9.26
N VAL A 159 -8.62 -12.95 -9.34
CA VAL A 159 -9.25 -11.62 -9.41
C VAL A 159 -9.51 -11.20 -10.86
N GLY A 160 -8.66 -11.65 -11.81
CA GLY A 160 -8.81 -11.34 -13.22
C GLY A 160 -8.41 -9.90 -13.57
N THR A 161 -7.39 -9.37 -12.91
CA THR A 161 -6.96 -7.98 -13.07
C THR A 161 -6.14 -7.76 -14.33
N ARG A 162 -6.21 -6.52 -14.84
CA ARG A 162 -5.39 -6.08 -15.96
C ARG A 162 -4.10 -5.44 -15.43
N PHE A 163 -2.97 -6.05 -15.73
CA PHE A 163 -1.65 -5.47 -15.49
C PHE A 163 -1.42 -4.27 -16.42
N VAL A 164 -1.20 -3.09 -15.84
CA VAL A 164 -0.67 -1.91 -16.53
C VAL A 164 0.85 -2.01 -16.63
N GLN A 165 1.46 -2.55 -15.57
CA GLN A 165 2.88 -2.90 -15.53
C GLN A 165 3.00 -4.30 -14.93
N ALA A 166 3.52 -5.24 -15.72
CA ALA A 166 3.86 -6.58 -15.24
C ALA A 166 4.94 -6.50 -14.14
N PRO A 167 5.09 -7.54 -13.29
CA PRO A 167 6.13 -7.57 -12.29
C PRO A 167 7.52 -7.31 -12.88
N THR A 168 8.17 -6.28 -12.38
CA THR A 168 9.53 -5.89 -12.74
C THR A 168 10.39 -5.75 -11.50
N ALA A 169 11.65 -6.15 -11.59
CA ALA A 169 12.61 -5.90 -10.52
C ALA A 169 12.72 -4.39 -10.28
N ASN A 170 12.67 -3.99 -9.01
CA ASN A 170 12.82 -2.61 -8.62
C ASN A 170 14.33 -2.27 -8.59
N PRO A 171 14.81 -1.30 -9.40
CA PRO A 171 16.23 -0.94 -9.39
C PRO A 171 16.70 -0.36 -8.05
N TYR A 172 15.78 0.07 -7.18
CA TYR A 172 16.06 0.63 -5.85
C TYR A 172 15.45 -0.24 -4.76
N HIS A 173 16.15 -1.33 -4.44
CA HIS A 173 15.75 -2.24 -3.37
C HIS A 173 15.90 -1.57 -2.00
N SER A 174 14.89 -1.77 -1.16
CA SER A 174 14.93 -1.48 0.28
C SER A 174 14.81 -2.79 1.03
N GLY A 175 15.57 -2.90 2.11
CA GLY A 175 15.52 -4.05 3.00
C GLY A 175 15.68 -3.60 4.44
N SER A 176 15.05 -4.32 5.35
CA SER A 176 15.23 -4.13 6.77
C SER A 176 15.85 -5.40 7.38
N THR A 177 16.74 -5.19 8.33
CA THR A 177 17.18 -6.26 9.24
C THR A 177 16.28 -6.20 10.46
N PHE A 178 15.06 -6.72 10.34
CA PHE A 178 14.18 -6.82 11.49
C PHE A 178 14.60 -8.03 12.33
N GLN A 179 15.19 -7.77 13.50
CA GLN A 179 15.31 -8.79 14.53
C GLN A 179 13.93 -8.93 15.19
N GLY A 180 13.17 -9.96 14.80
CA GLY A 180 11.87 -10.25 15.39
C GLY A 180 11.93 -10.55 16.90
N GLU A 181 10.76 -10.69 17.53
CA GLU A 181 10.61 -11.01 18.97
C GLU A 181 11.23 -12.38 19.37
N GLY A 182 11.64 -13.20 18.39
CA GLY A 182 12.24 -14.52 18.60
C GLY A 182 13.77 -14.58 18.64
N GLY A 183 14.49 -13.47 18.48
CA GLY A 183 15.95 -13.41 18.72
C GLY A 183 16.84 -14.32 17.85
N VAL A 184 16.32 -14.91 16.76
CA VAL A 184 17.15 -15.70 15.84
C VAL A 184 17.77 -14.74 14.82
N GLY A 185 19.10 -14.63 14.86
CA GLY A 185 19.89 -13.64 14.14
C GLY A 185 19.75 -13.62 12.62
N ASP A 186 20.10 -12.46 12.04
CA ASP A 186 20.43 -12.18 10.64
C ASP A 186 19.44 -12.64 9.56
N LYS A 187 18.14 -12.53 9.79
CA LYS A 187 17.17 -12.58 8.69
C LYS A 187 17.02 -11.20 8.04
N TRP A 188 17.45 -11.11 6.78
CA TRP A 188 17.22 -9.95 5.92
C TRP A 188 15.86 -10.06 5.25
N PHE A 189 15.07 -9.00 5.29
CA PHE A 189 13.78 -8.91 4.61
C PHE A 189 13.83 -7.77 3.61
N CYS A 190 13.68 -8.08 2.31
CA CYS A 190 13.47 -7.06 1.29
C CYS A 190 12.02 -6.58 1.36
N ALA A 191 11.77 -5.27 1.27
CA ALA A 191 10.41 -4.74 1.29
C ALA A 191 9.81 -4.54 -0.11
N ASN A 192 10.66 -4.47 -1.15
CA ASN A 192 10.25 -4.10 -2.50
C ASN A 192 11.25 -4.63 -3.56
N HIS A 193 11.44 -5.95 -3.59
CA HIS A 193 12.24 -6.62 -4.62
C HIS A 193 11.66 -6.35 -6.02
N SER A 194 10.35 -6.49 -6.15
CA SER A 194 9.63 -6.27 -7.40
C SER A 194 8.45 -5.34 -7.21
N VAL A 195 8.05 -4.69 -8.30
CA VAL A 195 6.87 -3.83 -8.37
C VAL A 195 6.05 -4.21 -9.58
N TYR A 196 4.73 -4.21 -9.41
CA TYR A 196 3.76 -4.28 -10.51
C TYR A 196 2.61 -3.30 -10.28
N VAL A 197 1.87 -3.00 -11.34
CA VAL A 197 0.70 -2.12 -11.30
C VAL A 197 -0.45 -2.79 -12.03
N ILE A 198 -1.62 -2.80 -11.38
CA ILE A 198 -2.88 -3.22 -11.98
C ILE A 198 -3.82 -2.02 -12.12
N GLN A 199 -4.78 -2.11 -13.04
CA GLN A 199 -5.88 -1.18 -13.13
C GLN A 199 -7.04 -1.79 -13.92
N GLY A 200 -8.17 -2.02 -13.23
CA GLY A 200 -9.34 -2.63 -13.84
C GLY A 200 -9.21 -4.16 -13.99
N CYS A 201 -10.27 -4.74 -14.52
CA CYS A 201 -10.36 -6.16 -14.84
C CYS A 201 -10.14 -6.42 -16.33
N ILE A 202 -9.73 -7.63 -16.67
CA ILE A 202 -9.81 -8.14 -18.04
C ILE A 202 -11.28 -8.45 -18.32
N GLU A 203 -11.76 -8.09 -19.51
CA GLU A 203 -13.15 -8.31 -19.92
C GLU A 203 -13.52 -9.80 -19.82
N GLY A 204 -14.60 -10.12 -19.10
CA GLY A 204 -15.08 -11.50 -18.90
C GLY A 204 -14.30 -12.34 -17.89
N ALA A 205 -13.45 -11.74 -17.05
CA ALA A 205 -12.63 -12.48 -16.09
C ALA A 205 -13.35 -12.91 -14.80
N ARG A 206 -14.51 -12.32 -14.49
CA ARG A 206 -15.40 -12.68 -13.37
C ARG A 206 -16.86 -12.62 -13.82
#